data_AF-A0A534BVM1-F1
#
_entry.id   AF-A0A534BVM1-F1
#
_cell.length_a   1.000
_cell.length_b   1.000
_cell.length_c   1.000
_cell.angle_alpha   90.00
_cell.angle_beta   90.00
_cell.angle_gamma   90.00
#
_symmetry.space_group_name_H-M   'P 1'
#
loop_
_entity.id
_entity.type
_entity.pdbx_description
1 polymer ?
#
loop_
_entity_poly.entity_id
_entity_poly.type
_entity_poly.pdbx_seq_one_letter_code
_entity_poly.pdbx_strand_id
1 'polypeptide(L)'
;MISPDSPLDHVTPYDRFAWSDEQIELWLASGEHQRELSAYFGAAEYRALAALARRARRAPAADAALRVVVVPGIMGSQLGLLRPAPLPHDIVWLDPIDIQRGRLATLRFPGPAPIVSLGVVLFSYLRLKLYLRAQGLAAEFHDYDWRLPVAQLGGALAERVRAAGSRVAIVAHSMGGLVARAALALAGTGNVERLVLLGTPHCGSFAAVQALRGTYAVVRKVARLAGKASAESLAAEVFSSFPSLYDLLPVGGGATDLFDERAWPASGPQPRAALLQAALAARQRLAGPDERFINIVGVGQETVTAVVRRDD
;
A
#
# COMPACT_ATOMS: atom_id res chain seq x y z
N MET A 1 1.50 -0.49 -35.42
CA MET A 1 0.66 -1.69 -35.62
C MET A 1 0.56 -2.37 -34.27
N ILE A 2 -0.59 -2.27 -33.61
CA ILE A 2 -0.84 -2.89 -32.30
C ILE A 2 -1.22 -4.34 -32.61
N SER A 3 -0.45 -5.30 -32.09
CA SER A 3 -0.73 -6.71 -32.35
C SER A 3 -1.75 -7.18 -31.31
N PRO A 4 -2.92 -7.72 -31.70
CA PRO A 4 -3.97 -8.11 -30.76
C PRO A 4 -3.56 -9.23 -29.78
N ASP A 5 -2.43 -9.90 -30.04
CA ASP A 5 -1.90 -10.99 -29.21
C ASP A 5 -0.61 -10.65 -28.43
N SER A 6 -0.17 -9.39 -28.43
CA SER A 6 0.94 -8.97 -27.57
C SER A 6 0.43 -8.67 -26.15
N PRO A 7 0.89 -9.38 -25.10
CA PRO A 7 0.48 -9.10 -23.72
C PRO A 7 0.90 -7.70 -23.23
N LEU A 8 1.74 -6.98 -24.00
CA LEU A 8 2.12 -5.58 -23.73
C LEU A 8 1.13 -4.56 -24.32
N ASP A 9 0.28 -4.98 -25.26
CA ASP A 9 -0.69 -4.13 -25.96
C ASP A 9 -2.12 -4.28 -25.39
N HIS A 10 -2.30 -5.10 -24.35
CA HIS A 10 -3.58 -5.38 -23.73
C HIS A 10 -4.04 -4.21 -22.83
N VAL A 11 -4.97 -3.39 -23.31
CA VAL A 11 -5.58 -2.30 -22.51
C VAL A 11 -6.90 -2.75 -21.90
N THR A 12 -6.99 -2.78 -20.57
CA THR A 12 -8.25 -3.04 -19.87
C THR A 12 -9.05 -1.75 -19.67
N PRO A 13 -10.36 -1.83 -19.36
CA PRO A 13 -11.10 -0.68 -18.85
C PRO A 13 -10.51 -0.10 -17.56
N TYR A 14 -9.77 -0.89 -16.78
CA TYR A 14 -9.16 -0.44 -15.53
C TYR A 14 -7.86 0.35 -15.75
N ASP A 15 -7.08 0.03 -16.77
CA ASP A 15 -5.94 0.85 -17.22
C ASP A 15 -6.40 2.29 -17.53
N ARG A 16 -7.61 2.44 -18.09
CA ARG A 16 -8.19 3.75 -18.39
C ARG A 16 -8.58 4.54 -17.14
N PHE A 17 -8.56 3.92 -15.96
CA PHE A 17 -8.73 4.55 -14.65
C PHE A 17 -7.39 4.88 -13.97
N ALA A 18 -6.26 4.82 -14.67
CA ALA A 18 -4.96 5.35 -14.23
C ALA A 18 -4.95 6.90 -14.23
N TRP A 19 -5.98 7.51 -13.64
CA TRP A 19 -6.10 8.95 -13.48
C TRP A 19 -5.35 9.41 -12.23
N SER A 20 -4.73 10.58 -12.30
CA SER A 20 -4.11 11.17 -11.12
C SER A 20 -5.18 11.58 -10.10
N ASP A 21 -4.81 11.62 -8.83
CA ASP A 21 -5.68 12.12 -7.77
C ASP A 21 -6.09 13.57 -8.01
N GLU A 22 -5.21 14.43 -8.52
CA GLU A 22 -5.55 15.82 -8.87
C GLU A 22 -6.64 15.89 -9.95
N GLN A 23 -6.59 15.02 -10.95
CA GLN A 23 -7.62 14.96 -12.01
C GLN A 23 -8.97 14.55 -11.43
N ILE A 24 -8.99 13.50 -10.58
CA ILE A 24 -10.22 13.08 -9.91
C ILE A 24 -10.76 14.18 -8.98
N GLU A 25 -9.90 14.86 -8.22
CA GLU A 25 -10.30 15.98 -7.37
C GLU A 25 -10.94 17.12 -8.17
N LEU A 26 -10.37 17.44 -9.34
CA LEU A 26 -10.92 18.46 -10.24
C LEU A 26 -12.32 18.08 -10.72
N TRP A 27 -12.49 16.85 -11.25
CA TRP A 27 -13.77 16.36 -11.75
C TRP A 27 -14.84 16.22 -10.67
N LEU A 28 -14.45 15.77 -9.47
CA LEU A 28 -15.35 15.75 -8.31
C LEU A 28 -15.86 17.15 -7.96
N ALA A 29 -15.00 18.16 -8.07
CA ALA A 29 -15.38 19.53 -7.76
C ALA A 29 -16.20 20.20 -8.88
N SER A 30 -15.87 19.95 -10.15
CA SER A 30 -16.58 20.51 -11.32
C SER A 30 -17.90 19.80 -11.61
N GLY A 31 -18.01 18.52 -11.25
CA GLY A 31 -19.12 17.65 -11.63
C GLY A 31 -18.91 16.93 -12.97
N GLU A 32 -17.76 17.11 -13.62
CA GLU A 32 -17.37 16.36 -14.82
C GLU A 32 -17.19 14.87 -14.49
N HIS A 33 -17.34 14.01 -15.51
CA HIS A 33 -17.21 12.54 -15.37
C HIS A 33 -18.06 11.93 -14.23
N GLN A 34 -19.20 12.56 -13.89
CA GLN A 34 -20.05 12.12 -12.79
C GLN A 34 -20.48 10.65 -12.92
N ARG A 35 -20.79 10.18 -14.13
CA ARG A 35 -21.27 8.81 -14.34
C ARG A 35 -20.17 7.80 -14.03
N GLU A 36 -18.98 8.02 -14.56
CA GLU A 36 -17.79 7.18 -14.38
C GLU A 36 -17.35 7.17 -12.92
N LEU A 37 -17.24 8.34 -12.29
CA LEU A 37 -16.83 8.46 -10.89
C LEU A 37 -17.90 7.88 -9.94
N SER A 38 -19.19 8.03 -10.25
CA SER A 38 -20.26 7.39 -9.48
C SER A 38 -20.25 5.86 -9.62
N ALA A 39 -19.88 5.33 -10.80
CA ALA A 39 -19.73 3.89 -10.99
C ALA A 39 -18.50 3.35 -10.23
N TYR A 40 -17.41 4.12 -10.20
CA TYR A 40 -16.18 3.73 -9.51
C TYR A 40 -16.29 3.79 -7.97
N PHE A 41 -16.78 4.91 -7.41
CA PHE A 41 -16.88 5.09 -5.96
C PHE A 41 -18.22 4.61 -5.36
N GLY A 42 -19.26 4.47 -6.18
CA GLY A 42 -20.64 4.36 -5.72
C GLY A 42 -21.29 5.73 -5.52
N ALA A 43 -22.60 5.82 -5.79
CA ALA A 43 -23.32 7.10 -5.84
C ALA A 43 -23.31 7.87 -4.51
N ALA A 44 -23.38 7.18 -3.38
CA ALA A 44 -23.34 7.82 -2.06
C ALA A 44 -21.95 8.39 -1.76
N GLU A 45 -20.90 7.63 -2.04
CA GLU A 45 -19.52 8.06 -1.80
C GLU A 45 -19.13 9.19 -2.77
N TYR A 46 -19.49 9.09 -4.05
CA TYR A 46 -19.30 10.18 -5.02
C TYR A 46 -19.87 11.50 -4.50
N ARG A 47 -21.11 11.52 -3.97
CA ARG A 47 -21.71 12.74 -3.43
C ARG A 47 -20.90 13.30 -2.25
N ALA A 48 -20.44 12.44 -1.35
CA ALA A 48 -19.61 12.84 -0.21
C ALA A 48 -18.26 13.41 -0.67
N LEU A 49 -17.58 12.74 -1.60
CA LEU A 49 -16.31 13.16 -2.16
C LEU A 49 -16.44 14.47 -2.93
N ALA A 50 -17.48 14.63 -3.76
CA ALA A 50 -17.74 15.87 -4.50
C ALA A 50 -18.00 17.06 -3.56
N ALA A 51 -18.72 16.84 -2.46
CA ALA A 51 -18.93 17.88 -1.44
C ALA A 51 -17.61 18.28 -0.77
N LEU A 52 -16.78 17.30 -0.40
CA LEU A 52 -15.46 17.56 0.19
C LEU A 52 -14.52 18.26 -0.81
N ALA A 53 -14.48 17.85 -2.07
CA ALA A 53 -13.66 18.46 -3.12
C ALA A 53 -14.03 19.93 -3.35
N ARG A 54 -15.33 20.25 -3.40
CA ARG A 54 -15.80 21.65 -3.47
C ARG A 54 -15.41 22.46 -2.24
N ARG A 55 -15.47 21.87 -1.05
CA ARG A 55 -15.04 22.54 0.19
C ARG A 55 -13.53 22.75 0.21
N ALA A 56 -12.75 21.76 -0.19
CA ALA A 56 -11.29 21.84 -0.31
C ALA A 56 -10.85 22.97 -1.25
N ARG A 57 -11.53 23.14 -2.41
CA ARG A 57 -11.23 24.25 -3.34
C ARG A 57 -11.55 25.65 -2.79
N ARG A 58 -12.47 25.74 -1.82
CA ARG A 58 -12.85 27.00 -1.16
C ARG A 58 -12.02 27.28 0.09
N ALA A 59 -11.33 26.27 0.61
CA ALA A 59 -10.47 26.44 1.77
C ALA A 59 -9.30 27.37 1.36
N PRO A 60 -9.01 28.43 2.13
CA PRO A 60 -7.89 29.31 1.82
C PRO A 60 -6.60 28.48 1.82
N ALA A 61 -5.86 28.53 0.70
CA ALA A 61 -4.49 28.07 0.68
C ALA A 61 -3.68 29.06 1.52
N ALA A 62 -3.39 28.72 2.77
CA ALA A 62 -2.44 29.50 3.53
C ALA A 62 -1.04 29.23 2.96
N ASP A 63 -0.27 30.26 2.65
CA ASP A 63 1.14 30.14 2.23
C ASP A 63 1.99 29.39 3.28
N ALA A 64 1.50 29.29 4.52
CA ALA A 64 2.08 28.53 5.62
C ALA A 64 1.29 27.26 6.00
N ALA A 65 0.42 26.73 5.13
CA ALA A 65 -0.36 25.54 5.41
C ALA A 65 0.56 24.34 5.73
N LEU A 66 0.27 23.67 6.84
CA LEU A 66 0.98 22.46 7.24
C LEU A 66 0.83 21.41 6.13
N ARG A 67 1.97 20.94 5.60
CA ARG A 67 1.98 19.87 4.59
C ARG A 67 1.67 18.55 5.26
N VAL A 68 0.68 17.83 4.76
CA VAL A 68 0.32 16.51 5.28
C VAL A 68 0.63 15.45 4.25
N VAL A 69 1.58 14.57 4.56
CA VAL A 69 1.93 13.42 3.71
C VAL A 69 1.12 12.22 4.18
N VAL A 70 0.19 11.76 3.34
CA VAL A 70 -0.59 10.55 3.58
C VAL A 70 0.15 9.35 3.02
N VAL A 71 0.56 8.44 3.89
CA VAL A 71 1.35 7.24 3.55
C VAL A 71 0.43 6.01 3.66
N PRO A 72 0.10 5.36 2.54
CA PRO A 72 -0.79 4.21 2.53
C PRO A 72 -0.14 2.98 3.19
N GLY A 73 -0.95 1.95 3.44
CA GLY A 73 -0.48 0.63 3.87
C GLY A 73 -0.05 -0.26 2.70
N ILE A 74 0.30 -1.50 3.02
CA ILE A 74 0.56 -2.55 2.01
C ILE A 74 -0.64 -2.66 1.06
N MET A 75 -0.38 -2.77 -0.25
CA MET A 75 -1.41 -2.83 -1.29
C MET A 75 -2.27 -1.56 -1.44
N GLY A 76 -1.90 -0.47 -0.75
CA GLY A 76 -2.59 0.82 -0.82
C GLY A 76 -2.12 1.73 -1.96
N SER A 77 -1.15 1.28 -2.77
CA SER A 77 -0.77 1.89 -4.05
C SER A 77 -1.07 0.94 -5.21
N GLN A 78 -1.47 1.50 -6.34
CA GLN A 78 -1.56 0.79 -7.61
C GLN A 78 -0.15 0.46 -8.08
N LEU A 79 0.07 -0.78 -8.52
CA LEU A 79 1.34 -1.21 -9.11
C LEU A 79 1.11 -1.66 -10.54
N GLY A 80 2.06 -1.33 -11.40
CA GLY A 80 1.89 -1.55 -12.83
C GLY A 80 3.14 -1.25 -13.65
N LEU A 81 2.94 -1.15 -14.97
CA LEU A 81 3.99 -0.84 -15.94
C LEU A 81 3.69 0.49 -16.62
N LEU A 82 4.74 1.31 -16.80
CA LEU A 82 4.64 2.49 -17.64
C LEU A 82 4.50 2.07 -19.11
N ARG A 83 3.57 2.70 -19.81
CA ARG A 83 3.40 2.58 -21.27
C ARG A 83 3.62 3.96 -21.92
N PRO A 84 4.21 4.03 -23.12
CA PRO A 84 4.33 5.28 -23.84
C PRO A 84 2.96 5.80 -24.30
N ALA A 85 2.83 7.12 -24.35
CA ALA A 85 1.63 7.76 -24.91
C ALA A 85 1.36 7.28 -26.35
N PRO A 86 0.09 7.11 -26.76
CA PRO A 86 -1.14 7.50 -26.06
C PRO A 86 -1.75 6.41 -25.15
N LEU A 87 -1.05 5.29 -24.93
CA LEU A 87 -1.61 4.18 -24.14
C LEU A 87 -1.62 4.53 -22.65
N PRO A 88 -2.70 4.19 -21.92
CA PRO A 88 -2.69 4.28 -20.47
C PRO A 88 -1.68 3.30 -19.88
N HIS A 89 -1.16 3.63 -18.71
CA HIS A 89 -0.30 2.73 -17.93
C HIS A 89 -1.04 1.42 -17.63
N ASP A 90 -0.26 0.35 -17.51
CA ASP A 90 -0.75 -1.01 -17.30
C ASP A 90 -0.94 -1.27 -15.80
N ILE A 91 -2.17 -1.30 -15.31
CA ILE A 91 -2.44 -1.56 -13.90
C ILE A 91 -2.45 -3.08 -13.67
N VAL A 92 -1.45 -3.60 -12.96
CA VAL A 92 -1.39 -5.03 -12.61
C VAL A 92 -2.09 -5.31 -11.28
N TRP A 93 -2.01 -4.39 -10.31
CA TRP A 93 -2.66 -4.51 -9.00
C TRP A 93 -4.00 -3.75 -8.96
N LEU A 94 -5.09 -4.44 -8.57
CA LEU A 94 -6.50 -3.99 -8.62
C LEU A 94 -7.15 -3.99 -10.01
N ASP A 95 -6.59 -4.69 -10.98
CA ASP A 95 -7.27 -5.01 -12.23
C ASP A 95 -7.84 -6.44 -12.17
N PRO A 96 -9.16 -6.62 -11.98
CA PRO A 96 -9.77 -7.95 -11.91
C PRO A 96 -9.63 -8.76 -13.19
N ILE A 97 -9.53 -8.12 -14.36
CA ILE A 97 -9.42 -8.78 -15.66
C ILE A 97 -8.00 -9.33 -15.83
N ASP A 98 -6.99 -8.56 -15.43
CA ASP A 98 -5.59 -9.00 -15.48
C ASP A 98 -5.25 -10.02 -14.39
N ILE A 99 -5.88 -9.90 -13.22
CA ILE A 99 -5.85 -10.94 -12.19
C ILE A 99 -6.39 -12.26 -12.78
N GLN A 100 -7.54 -12.24 -13.47
CA GLN A 100 -8.12 -13.41 -14.12
C GLN A 100 -7.20 -14.03 -15.18
N ARG A 101 -6.41 -13.22 -15.89
CA ARG A 101 -5.41 -13.70 -16.85
C ARG A 101 -4.12 -14.21 -16.19
N GLY A 102 -4.04 -14.24 -14.87
CA GLY A 102 -2.87 -14.70 -14.14
C GLY A 102 -1.71 -13.70 -14.10
N ARG A 103 -1.94 -12.43 -14.47
CA ARG A 103 -0.90 -11.40 -14.52
C ARG A 103 -0.36 -10.98 -13.16
N LEU A 104 -0.93 -11.47 -12.07
CA LEU A 104 -0.32 -11.34 -10.73
C LEU A 104 1.08 -11.93 -10.65
N ALA A 105 1.42 -12.92 -11.48
CA ALA A 105 2.79 -13.44 -11.57
C ALA A 105 3.81 -12.34 -11.95
N THR A 106 3.37 -11.30 -12.67
CA THR A 106 4.18 -10.12 -13.03
C THR A 106 4.65 -9.35 -11.80
N LEU A 107 3.94 -9.44 -10.67
CA LEU A 107 4.31 -8.78 -9.43
C LEU A 107 5.48 -9.46 -8.70
N ARG A 108 5.88 -10.68 -9.08
CA ARG A 108 7.00 -11.41 -8.47
C ARG A 108 8.25 -10.52 -8.36
N PHE A 109 8.92 -10.57 -7.22
CA PHE A 109 10.07 -9.72 -6.90
C PHE A 109 11.25 -10.53 -6.31
N PRO A 110 12.51 -10.32 -6.77
CA PRO A 110 12.83 -9.67 -8.03
C PRO A 110 12.17 -10.43 -9.20
N GLY A 111 11.83 -9.69 -10.25
CA GLY A 111 11.21 -10.21 -11.46
C GLY A 111 11.65 -9.41 -12.68
N PRO A 112 11.43 -9.91 -13.89
CA PRO A 112 11.88 -9.26 -15.12
C PRO A 112 11.08 -7.97 -15.45
N ALA A 113 9.91 -7.81 -14.85
CA ALA A 113 9.01 -6.69 -15.11
C ALA A 113 9.43 -5.44 -14.31
N PRO A 114 9.61 -4.27 -14.95
CA PRO A 114 9.95 -3.02 -14.27
C PRO A 114 8.70 -2.38 -13.63
N ILE A 115 8.16 -3.08 -12.63
CA ILE A 115 6.96 -2.63 -11.92
C ILE A 115 7.25 -1.33 -11.15
N VAL A 116 6.34 -0.37 -11.28
CA VAL A 116 6.37 0.91 -10.57
C VAL A 116 5.07 1.15 -9.82
N SER A 117 5.09 2.12 -8.89
CA SER A 117 3.88 2.69 -8.31
C SER A 117 3.22 3.66 -9.30
N LEU A 118 1.89 3.58 -9.42
CA LEU A 118 1.08 4.38 -10.34
C LEU A 118 0.08 5.29 -9.59
N GLY A 119 0.37 5.63 -8.32
CA GLY A 119 -0.53 6.38 -7.45
C GLY A 119 -1.19 5.52 -6.37
N VAL A 120 -1.89 6.18 -5.43
CA VAL A 120 -2.60 5.49 -4.35
C VAL A 120 -3.95 4.93 -4.81
N VAL A 121 -4.45 3.93 -4.11
CA VAL A 121 -5.79 3.39 -4.32
C VAL A 121 -6.84 4.40 -3.84
N LEU A 122 -7.34 5.23 -4.75
CA LEU A 122 -8.17 6.39 -4.41
C LEU A 122 -9.47 6.04 -3.70
N PHE A 123 -10.08 4.91 -4.02
CA PHE A 123 -11.25 4.40 -3.31
C PHE A 123 -11.02 4.27 -1.79
N SER A 124 -9.79 4.00 -1.36
CA SER A 124 -9.45 3.83 0.06
C SER A 124 -9.02 5.12 0.75
N TYR A 125 -8.30 6.00 0.05
CA TYR A 125 -7.59 7.13 0.69
C TYR A 125 -8.09 8.53 0.31
N LEU A 126 -8.85 8.66 -0.79
CA LEU A 126 -9.23 9.99 -1.32
C LEU A 126 -10.08 10.79 -0.34
N ARG A 127 -11.01 10.13 0.36
CA ARG A 127 -11.85 10.79 1.36
C ARG A 127 -11.03 11.44 2.48
N LEU A 128 -9.98 10.75 2.95
CA LEU A 128 -9.08 11.28 3.97
C LEU A 128 -8.33 12.52 3.46
N LYS A 129 -7.72 12.44 2.27
CA LYS A 129 -7.03 13.59 1.66
C LYS A 129 -7.95 14.79 1.51
N LEU A 130 -9.14 14.58 0.92
CA LEU A 130 -10.11 15.64 0.70
C LEU A 130 -10.65 16.23 2.02
N TYR A 131 -10.82 15.41 3.06
CA TYR A 131 -11.20 15.90 4.38
C TYR A 131 -10.13 16.81 4.98
N LEU A 132 -8.85 16.41 4.92
CA LEU A 132 -7.73 17.23 5.39
C LEU A 132 -7.64 18.56 4.61
N ARG A 133 -7.76 18.50 3.27
CA ARG A 133 -7.76 19.71 2.41
C ARG A 133 -8.93 20.63 2.73
N ALA A 134 -10.11 20.08 3.02
CA ALA A 134 -11.28 20.83 3.45
C ALA A 134 -11.13 21.53 4.82
N GLN A 135 -10.10 21.18 5.61
CA GLN A 135 -9.68 21.88 6.83
C GLN A 135 -8.52 22.87 6.60
N GLY A 136 -8.11 23.12 5.35
CA GLY A 136 -7.01 24.04 5.02
C GLY A 136 -5.61 23.44 5.13
N LEU A 137 -5.49 22.10 5.21
CA LEU A 137 -4.20 21.41 5.21
C LEU A 137 -3.73 21.10 3.78
N ALA A 138 -2.43 21.22 3.51
CA ALA A 138 -1.85 20.87 2.22
C ALA A 138 -1.58 19.35 2.17
N ALA A 139 -2.65 18.56 2.06
CA ALA A 139 -2.55 17.10 2.03
C ALA A 139 -2.22 16.55 0.64
N GLU A 140 -1.27 15.62 0.60
CA GLU A 140 -0.77 14.92 -0.58
C GLU A 140 -0.52 13.45 -0.27
N PHE A 141 -0.50 12.60 -1.30
CA PHE A 141 -0.16 11.19 -1.15
C PHE A 141 1.33 10.93 -1.36
N HIS A 142 1.85 9.94 -0.64
CA HIS A 142 3.13 9.29 -0.93
C HIS A 142 2.87 7.82 -1.26
N ASP A 143 2.64 7.54 -2.54
CA ASP A 143 2.54 6.18 -3.06
C ASP A 143 3.93 5.56 -3.21
N TYR A 144 3.98 4.23 -3.18
CA TYR A 144 5.22 3.50 -3.25
C TYR A 144 5.00 2.04 -3.66
N ASP A 145 6.07 1.39 -4.13
CA ASP A 145 6.07 -0.05 -4.40
C ASP A 145 6.09 -0.85 -3.10
N TRP A 146 4.90 -1.22 -2.63
CA TRP A 146 4.69 -1.90 -1.37
C TRP A 146 5.26 -3.32 -1.30
N ARG A 147 5.91 -3.82 -2.36
CA ARG A 147 6.66 -5.09 -2.33
C ARG A 147 8.05 -4.93 -1.70
N LEU A 148 8.64 -3.73 -1.79
CA LEU A 148 10.01 -3.43 -1.38
C LEU A 148 10.20 -3.44 0.15
N PRO A 149 11.45 -3.59 0.65
CA PRO A 149 11.72 -3.54 2.09
C PRO A 149 11.29 -2.21 2.71
N VAL A 150 10.70 -2.25 3.91
CA VAL A 150 10.25 -1.07 4.66
C VAL A 150 11.36 -0.05 4.87
N ALA A 151 12.60 -0.51 5.08
CA ALA A 151 13.76 0.37 5.22
C ALA A 151 14.03 1.19 3.95
N GLN A 152 13.92 0.56 2.77
CA GLN A 152 14.10 1.25 1.48
C GLN A 152 12.97 2.25 1.24
N LEU A 153 11.73 1.86 1.55
CA LEU A 153 10.56 2.72 1.46
C LEU A 153 10.68 3.94 2.39
N GLY A 154 11.19 3.74 3.61
CA GLY A 154 11.48 4.81 4.56
C GLY A 154 12.53 5.79 4.04
N GLY A 155 13.56 5.29 3.34
CA GLY A 155 14.54 6.13 2.65
C GLY A 155 13.88 7.07 1.64
N ALA A 156 13.02 6.55 0.77
CA ALA A 156 12.31 7.36 -0.23
C ALA A 156 11.39 8.42 0.41
N LEU A 157 10.70 8.06 1.50
CA LEU A 157 9.89 9.02 2.26
C LEU A 157 10.74 10.09 2.94
N ALA A 158 11.91 9.73 3.49
CA ALA A 158 12.83 10.68 4.10
C ALA A 158 13.34 11.71 3.08
N GLU A 159 13.67 11.29 1.85
CA GLU A 159 14.04 12.24 0.80
C GLU A 159 12.92 13.22 0.48
N ARG A 160 11.66 12.75 0.39
CA ARG A 160 10.50 13.62 0.17
C ARG A 160 10.31 14.63 1.29
N VAL A 161 10.46 14.18 2.54
CA VAL A 161 10.36 15.03 3.74
C VAL A 161 11.45 16.11 3.73
N ARG A 162 12.69 15.75 3.40
CA ARG A 162 13.81 16.71 3.28
C ARG A 162 13.57 17.73 2.17
N ALA A 163 13.16 17.26 1.00
CA ALA A 163 12.88 18.10 -0.16
C ALA A 163 11.73 19.08 0.07
N ALA A 164 10.81 18.78 1.00
CA ALA A 164 9.74 19.70 1.34
C ALA A 164 10.24 21.02 1.96
N GLY A 165 11.33 20.99 2.75
CA GLY A 165 11.93 22.17 3.39
C GLY A 165 11.05 22.91 4.41
N SER A 166 9.77 22.58 4.49
CA SER A 166 8.74 23.18 5.36
C SER A 166 8.27 22.19 6.42
N ARG A 167 7.39 22.65 7.32
CA ARG A 167 6.78 21.84 8.39
C ARG A 167 5.92 20.73 7.78
N VAL A 168 6.13 19.49 8.22
CA VAL A 168 5.42 18.30 7.73
C VAL A 168 4.70 17.59 8.87
N ALA A 169 3.47 17.17 8.61
CA ALA A 169 2.79 16.12 9.35
C ALA A 169 2.65 14.88 8.46
N ILE A 170 2.75 13.70 9.06
CA ILE A 170 2.58 12.43 8.36
C ILE A 170 1.32 11.76 8.91
N VAL A 171 0.43 11.30 8.02
CA VAL A 171 -0.69 10.42 8.36
C VAL A 171 -0.44 9.09 7.68
N ALA A 172 -0.08 8.08 8.46
CA ALA A 172 0.39 6.80 7.97
C ALA A 172 -0.57 5.68 8.36
N HIS A 173 -0.99 4.88 7.37
CA HIS A 173 -1.91 3.77 7.58
C HIS A 173 -1.20 2.41 7.54
N SER A 174 -1.51 1.54 8.50
CA SER A 174 -1.02 0.15 8.53
C SER A 174 0.51 0.10 8.36
N MET A 175 1.04 -0.66 7.38
CA MET A 175 2.46 -0.74 7.04
C MET A 175 3.11 0.62 6.76
N GLY A 176 2.35 1.60 6.25
CA GLY A 176 2.84 2.96 6.03
C GLY A 176 3.38 3.62 7.29
N GLY A 177 2.90 3.22 8.48
CA GLY A 177 3.46 3.70 9.74
C GLY A 177 4.85 3.15 10.03
N LEU A 178 5.15 1.93 9.59
CA LEU A 178 6.51 1.37 9.66
C LEU A 178 7.43 2.09 8.66
N VAL A 179 6.93 2.40 7.46
CA VAL A 179 7.64 3.23 6.46
C VAL A 179 7.98 4.61 7.04
N ALA A 180 7.00 5.28 7.67
CA ALA A 180 7.22 6.56 8.34
C ALA A 180 8.26 6.46 9.47
N ARG A 181 8.20 5.42 10.30
CA ARG A 181 9.19 5.19 11.36
C ARG A 181 10.59 4.90 10.81
N ALA A 182 10.69 4.19 9.70
CA ALA A 182 11.97 3.98 9.01
C ALA A 182 12.52 5.29 8.44
N ALA A 183 11.67 6.17 7.91
CA ALA A 183 12.07 7.50 7.46
C ALA A 183 12.60 8.37 8.62
N LEU A 184 11.88 8.39 9.75
CA LEU A 184 12.25 9.19 10.93
C LEU A 184 13.50 8.68 11.66
N ALA A 185 13.95 7.46 11.38
CA ALA A 185 15.24 6.96 11.87
C ALA A 185 16.44 7.56 11.12
N LEU A 186 16.19 8.21 9.97
CA LEU A 186 17.22 8.84 9.16
C LEU A 186 17.36 10.34 9.51
N ALA A 187 18.58 10.85 9.40
CA ALA A 187 18.88 12.26 9.61
C ALA A 187 18.11 13.18 8.63
N GLY A 188 17.97 14.46 9.00
CA GLY A 188 17.34 15.48 8.15
C GLY A 188 15.81 15.44 8.09
N THR A 189 15.15 14.64 8.94
CA THR A 189 13.68 14.57 9.04
C THR A 189 13.10 15.39 10.21
N GLY A 190 13.88 16.34 10.73
CA GLY A 190 13.51 17.17 11.90
C GLY A 190 12.37 18.15 11.64
N ASN A 191 11.99 18.37 10.38
CA ASN A 191 10.83 19.17 9.99
C ASN A 191 9.49 18.43 10.14
N VAL A 192 9.51 17.15 10.53
CA VAL A 192 8.29 16.39 10.86
C VAL A 192 7.85 16.69 12.28
N GLU A 193 6.69 17.31 12.43
CA GLU A 193 6.14 17.75 13.73
C GLU A 193 5.11 16.79 14.32
N ARG A 194 4.50 15.96 13.46
CA ARG A 194 3.41 15.05 13.83
C ARG A 194 3.51 13.78 12.98
N LEU A 195 3.34 12.63 13.63
CA LEU A 195 3.12 11.34 12.98
C LEU A 195 1.86 10.69 13.54
N VAL A 196 0.78 10.71 12.74
CA VAL A 196 -0.49 10.04 13.07
C VAL A 196 -0.47 8.64 12.44
N LEU A 197 -0.59 7.62 13.27
CA LEU A 197 -0.48 6.21 12.93
C LEU A 197 -1.86 5.56 13.01
N LEU A 198 -2.38 5.09 11.88
CA LEU A 198 -3.69 4.46 11.77
C LEU A 198 -3.51 2.95 11.68
N GLY A 199 -3.72 2.24 12.80
CA GLY A 199 -3.64 0.78 12.84
C GLY A 199 -2.27 0.20 12.47
N THR A 200 -1.18 0.89 12.80
CA THR A 200 0.18 0.46 12.44
C THR A 200 0.59 -0.80 13.22
N PRO A 201 1.04 -1.88 12.53
CA PRO A 201 1.46 -3.12 13.18
C PRO A 201 2.89 -3.00 13.70
N HIS A 202 3.10 -2.25 14.80
CA HIS A 202 4.42 -1.98 15.37
C HIS A 202 5.26 -3.23 15.66
N CYS A 203 4.61 -4.32 16.07
CA CYS A 203 5.25 -5.60 16.35
C CYS A 203 5.06 -6.64 15.25
N GLY A 204 4.47 -6.26 14.11
CA GLY A 204 4.06 -7.16 13.03
C GLY A 204 2.60 -7.62 13.14
N SER A 205 2.17 -8.48 12.22
CA SER A 205 0.79 -8.95 12.09
C SER A 205 0.74 -10.38 11.57
N PHE A 206 -0.12 -11.21 12.16
CA PHE A 206 -0.37 -12.57 11.67
C PHE A 206 -1.03 -12.62 10.29
N ALA A 207 -1.56 -11.50 9.78
CA ALA A 207 -2.01 -11.40 8.40
C ALA A 207 -0.86 -11.66 7.40
N ALA A 208 0.38 -11.28 7.74
CA ALA A 208 1.56 -11.58 6.92
C ALA A 208 1.84 -13.09 6.86
N VAL A 209 1.72 -13.79 7.98
CA VAL A 209 1.82 -15.26 8.03
C VAL A 209 0.75 -15.90 7.16
N GLN A 210 -0.51 -15.45 7.31
CA GLN A 210 -1.61 -15.95 6.50
C GLN A 210 -1.40 -15.66 5.00
N ALA A 211 -0.82 -14.52 4.63
CA ALA A 211 -0.53 -14.17 3.25
C ALA A 211 0.56 -15.09 2.66
N LEU A 212 1.65 -15.30 3.41
CA LEU A 212 2.73 -16.22 3.03
C LEU A 212 2.26 -17.66 2.92
N ARG A 213 1.24 -18.06 3.70
CA ARG A 213 0.61 -19.39 3.64
C ARG A 213 -0.57 -19.51 2.68
N GLY A 214 -0.95 -18.45 1.96
CA GLY A 214 -2.09 -18.46 1.05
C GLY A 214 -3.47 -18.51 1.72
N THR A 215 -3.54 -18.31 3.03
CA THR A 215 -4.80 -18.40 3.81
C THR A 215 -5.46 -17.06 4.07
N TYR A 216 -4.76 -15.94 3.83
CA TYR A 216 -5.30 -14.60 4.06
C TYR A 216 -6.53 -14.32 3.18
N ALA A 217 -7.58 -13.72 3.76
CA ALA A 217 -8.86 -13.55 3.08
C ALA A 217 -8.75 -12.77 1.76
N VAL A 218 -7.89 -11.75 1.69
CA VAL A 218 -7.65 -11.01 0.44
C VAL A 218 -6.96 -11.91 -0.58
N VAL A 219 -5.94 -12.66 -0.19
CA VAL A 219 -5.24 -13.64 -1.05
C VAL A 219 -6.22 -14.66 -1.61
N ARG A 220 -7.11 -15.21 -0.78
CA ARG A 220 -8.13 -16.17 -1.22
C ARG A 220 -9.15 -15.57 -2.18
N LYS A 221 -9.59 -14.32 -1.94
CA LYS A 221 -10.49 -13.60 -2.87
C LYS A 221 -9.81 -13.37 -4.22
N VAL A 222 -8.54 -12.96 -4.20
CA VAL A 222 -7.72 -12.77 -5.40
C VAL A 222 -7.52 -14.09 -6.15
N ALA A 223 -7.24 -15.19 -5.45
CA ALA A 223 -7.08 -16.51 -6.07
C ALA A 223 -8.37 -17.01 -6.75
N ARG A 224 -9.55 -16.75 -6.17
CA ARG A 224 -10.84 -17.06 -6.83
C ARG A 224 -11.03 -16.30 -8.13
N LEU A 225 -10.44 -15.11 -8.26
CA LEU A 225 -10.44 -14.35 -9.50
C LEU A 225 -9.37 -14.88 -10.46
N ALA A 226 -8.25 -15.41 -9.99
CA ALA A 226 -7.08 -15.77 -10.80
C ALA A 226 -7.23 -17.03 -11.67
N GLY A 227 -8.43 -17.59 -11.81
CA GLY A 227 -8.78 -18.68 -12.72
C GLY A 227 -8.00 -19.98 -12.49
N LYS A 228 -6.76 -20.03 -12.99
CA LYS A 228 -5.86 -21.20 -12.97
C LYS A 228 -4.89 -21.24 -11.78
N ALA A 229 -4.66 -20.11 -11.11
CA ALA A 229 -3.74 -20.06 -9.96
C ALA A 229 -4.48 -20.30 -8.63
N SER A 230 -3.92 -21.14 -7.76
CA SER A 230 -4.46 -21.32 -6.41
C SER A 230 -3.91 -20.25 -5.46
N ALA A 231 -4.51 -20.14 -4.27
CA ALA A 231 -4.01 -19.22 -3.25
C ALA A 231 -2.60 -19.63 -2.78
N GLU A 232 -2.33 -20.94 -2.76
CA GLU A 232 -1.06 -21.53 -2.42
C GLU A 232 0.00 -21.25 -3.50
N SER A 233 -0.33 -21.38 -4.79
CA SER A 233 0.64 -21.08 -5.85
C SER A 233 0.99 -19.59 -5.90
N LEU A 234 -0.01 -18.70 -5.76
CA LEU A 234 0.23 -17.26 -5.64
C LEU A 234 1.08 -16.92 -4.40
N ALA A 235 0.80 -17.56 -3.27
CA ALA A 235 1.59 -17.38 -2.06
C ALA A 235 3.04 -17.85 -2.25
N ALA A 236 3.25 -19.04 -2.78
CA ALA A 236 4.57 -19.63 -2.96
C ALA A 236 5.41 -18.90 -4.01
N GLU A 237 4.80 -18.44 -5.10
CA GLU A 237 5.53 -17.91 -6.25
C GLU A 237 5.59 -16.39 -6.32
N VAL A 238 4.59 -15.69 -5.76
CA VAL A 238 4.43 -14.25 -5.89
C VAL A 238 4.55 -13.59 -4.53
N PHE A 239 3.69 -13.89 -3.56
CA PHE A 239 3.67 -13.16 -2.29
C PHE A 239 4.90 -13.46 -1.43
N SER A 240 5.38 -14.72 -1.40
CA SER A 240 6.64 -15.09 -0.73
C SER A 240 7.86 -14.31 -1.23
N SER A 241 7.74 -13.64 -2.37
CA SER A 241 8.81 -12.90 -3.00
C SER A 241 8.91 -11.45 -2.50
N PHE A 242 7.96 -10.95 -1.71
CA PHE A 242 7.91 -9.55 -1.28
C PHE A 242 8.61 -9.34 0.07
N PRO A 243 9.77 -8.65 0.13
CA PRO A 243 10.43 -8.32 1.39
C PRO A 243 9.51 -7.69 2.45
N SER A 244 8.59 -6.80 2.03
CA SER A 244 7.68 -6.12 2.95
C SER A 244 6.79 -7.04 3.78
N LEU A 245 6.42 -8.22 3.25
CA LEU A 245 5.65 -9.21 4.02
C LEU A 245 6.46 -9.79 5.17
N TYR A 246 7.78 -9.93 5.00
CA TYR A 246 8.68 -10.41 6.05
C TYR A 246 8.91 -9.32 7.10
N ASP A 247 9.00 -8.05 6.70
CA ASP A 247 9.07 -6.91 7.63
C ASP A 247 7.80 -6.81 8.52
N LEU A 248 6.67 -7.36 8.03
CA LEU A 248 5.40 -7.41 8.75
C LEU A 248 5.20 -8.69 9.60
N LEU A 249 6.08 -9.68 9.53
CA LEU A 249 5.97 -10.88 10.37
C LEU A 249 6.01 -10.51 11.85
N PRO A 250 5.15 -11.09 12.72
CA PRO A 250 5.13 -10.73 14.13
C PRO A 250 6.40 -11.18 14.86
N VAL A 251 6.91 -10.32 15.76
CA VAL A 251 7.92 -10.69 16.76
C VAL A 251 7.25 -10.91 18.10
N GLY A 252 7.36 -12.12 18.63
CA GLY A 252 6.61 -12.52 19.82
C GLY A 252 5.10 -12.66 19.57
N GLY A 253 4.38 -13.19 20.56
CA GLY A 253 2.95 -13.46 20.47
C GLY A 253 2.56 -14.92 20.16
N GLY A 254 3.52 -15.83 20.06
CA GLY A 254 3.27 -17.27 19.91
C GLY A 254 4.46 -18.11 20.36
N ALA A 255 4.27 -19.43 20.44
CA ALA A 255 5.34 -20.39 20.77
C ALA A 255 6.31 -20.65 19.61
N THR A 256 5.95 -20.22 18.40
CA THR A 256 6.68 -20.49 17.14
C THR A 256 7.52 -19.28 16.75
N ASP A 257 8.84 -19.48 16.59
CA ASP A 257 9.72 -18.45 16.04
C ASP A 257 9.55 -18.37 14.51
N LEU A 258 8.79 -17.39 14.05
CA LEU A 258 8.47 -17.21 12.63
C LEU A 258 9.67 -16.81 11.77
N PHE A 259 10.79 -16.39 12.37
CA PHE A 259 12.03 -16.06 11.67
C PHE A 259 12.97 -17.25 11.52
N ASP A 260 12.68 -18.37 12.21
CA ASP A 260 13.32 -19.67 11.96
C ASP A 260 12.52 -20.43 10.89
N GLU A 261 13.15 -20.69 9.74
CA GLU A 261 12.51 -21.44 8.65
C GLU A 261 12.03 -22.84 9.08
N ARG A 262 12.72 -23.46 10.05
CA ARG A 262 12.38 -24.79 10.57
C ARG A 262 11.11 -24.78 11.42
N ALA A 263 10.66 -23.61 11.85
CA ALA A 263 9.44 -23.43 12.60
C ALA A 263 8.18 -23.47 11.70
N TRP A 264 8.36 -23.45 10.37
CA TRP A 264 7.28 -23.56 9.40
C TRP A 264 6.99 -25.05 9.05
N PRO A 265 5.73 -25.44 8.77
CA PRO A 265 5.40 -26.80 8.36
C PRO A 265 6.10 -27.21 7.06
N ALA A 266 6.42 -28.50 6.86
CA ALA A 266 7.12 -28.95 5.66
C ALA A 266 6.24 -28.86 4.40
N SER A 267 4.92 -28.97 4.56
CA SER A 267 3.94 -28.87 3.48
C SER A 267 3.52 -27.43 3.20
N GLY A 268 3.08 -27.16 1.96
CA GLY A 268 2.52 -25.89 1.52
C GLY A 268 3.54 -24.76 1.29
N PRO A 269 3.09 -23.51 1.07
CA PRO A 269 3.94 -22.39 0.68
C PRO A 269 5.00 -22.02 1.72
N GLN A 270 6.28 -22.02 1.32
CA GLN A 270 7.40 -21.78 2.23
C GLN A 270 7.84 -20.30 2.25
N PRO A 271 8.29 -19.78 3.40
CA PRO A 271 8.99 -18.52 3.44
C PRO A 271 10.36 -18.65 2.75
N ARG A 272 10.96 -17.52 2.40
CA ARG A 272 12.32 -17.46 1.85
C ARG A 272 13.30 -17.10 2.96
N ALA A 273 14.23 -18.00 3.27
CA ALA A 273 15.22 -17.85 4.34
C ALA A 273 15.95 -16.49 4.33
N ALA A 274 16.43 -16.07 3.15
CA ALA A 274 17.13 -14.80 3.00
C ALA A 274 16.27 -13.58 3.38
N LEU A 275 14.96 -13.63 3.10
CA LEU A 275 14.04 -12.55 3.44
C LEU A 275 13.66 -12.55 4.94
N LEU A 276 13.58 -13.73 5.58
CA LEU A 276 13.45 -13.83 7.03
C LEU A 276 14.63 -13.15 7.74
N GLN A 277 15.86 -13.49 7.34
CA GLN A 277 17.07 -12.92 7.93
C GLN A 277 17.18 -11.41 7.69
N ALA A 278 16.86 -10.95 6.47
CA ALA A 278 16.87 -9.52 6.14
C ALA A 278 15.86 -8.72 6.98
N ALA A 279 14.64 -9.24 7.16
CA ALA A 279 13.61 -8.58 7.96
C ALA A 279 13.98 -8.48 9.44
N LEU A 280 14.59 -9.54 10.00
CA LEU A 280 15.07 -9.53 11.38
C LEU A 280 16.13 -8.43 11.61
N ALA A 281 17.06 -8.28 10.68
CA ALA A 281 18.10 -7.24 10.72
C ALA A 281 17.53 -5.81 10.55
N ALA A 282 16.48 -5.64 9.73
CA ALA A 282 15.90 -4.33 9.45
C ALA A 282 15.09 -3.76 10.63
N ARG A 283 14.47 -4.63 11.45
CA ARG A 283 13.57 -4.24 12.54
C ARG A 283 14.19 -3.33 13.60
N GLN A 284 15.49 -3.45 13.84
CA GLN A 284 16.20 -2.62 14.83
C GLN A 284 16.36 -1.16 14.39
N ARG A 285 16.05 -0.83 13.13
CA ARG A 285 16.31 0.48 12.52
C ARG A 285 15.08 1.39 12.48
N LEU A 286 13.98 1.02 13.13
CA LEU A 286 12.78 1.87 13.19
C LEU A 286 12.90 2.88 14.32
N ALA A 287 12.52 4.14 14.06
CA ALA A 287 12.44 5.14 15.11
C ALA A 287 11.53 4.67 16.26
N GLY A 288 12.01 4.89 17.49
CA GLY A 288 11.21 4.72 18.71
C GLY A 288 10.10 5.78 18.79
N PRO A 289 9.09 5.56 19.64
CA PRO A 289 8.06 6.56 19.87
C PRO A 289 8.68 7.81 20.54
N ASP A 290 8.23 8.99 20.12
CA ASP A 290 8.48 10.26 20.77
C ASP A 290 7.20 11.11 20.82
N GLU A 291 7.30 12.35 21.30
CA GLU A 291 6.16 13.27 21.48
C GLU A 291 5.36 13.55 20.19
N ARG A 292 5.92 13.27 19.01
CA ARG A 292 5.26 13.50 17.71
C ARG A 292 4.25 12.39 17.38
N PHE A 293 4.32 11.23 18.04
CA PHE A 293 3.61 10.02 17.65
C PHE A 293 2.20 9.98 18.25
N ILE A 294 1.19 9.88 17.39
CA ILE A 294 -0.22 9.73 17.77
C ILE A 294 -0.73 8.41 17.19
N ASN A 295 -1.17 7.48 18.04
CA ASN A 295 -1.67 6.18 17.62
C ASN A 295 -3.19 6.11 17.66
N ILE A 296 -3.81 5.74 16.54
CA ILE A 296 -5.23 5.43 16.42
C ILE A 296 -5.33 3.94 16.09
N VAL A 297 -5.81 3.14 17.04
CA VAL A 297 -5.85 1.68 16.94
C VAL A 297 -7.29 1.19 17.09
N GLY A 298 -7.73 0.35 16.17
CA GLY A 298 -9.01 -0.34 16.28
C GLY A 298 -8.93 -1.45 17.33
N VAL A 299 -9.96 -1.56 18.16
CA VAL A 299 -10.04 -2.57 19.23
C VAL A 299 -11.39 -3.29 19.18
N GLY A 300 -11.50 -4.42 19.87
CA GLY A 300 -12.76 -5.16 20.00
C GLY A 300 -13.22 -5.86 18.71
N GLN A 301 -12.28 -6.24 17.84
CA GLN A 301 -12.55 -7.01 16.62
C GLN A 301 -11.82 -8.36 16.70
N GLU A 302 -12.50 -9.43 16.28
CA GLU A 302 -11.89 -10.75 16.19
C GLU A 302 -10.68 -10.71 15.26
N THR A 303 -9.50 -11.03 15.81
CA THR A 303 -8.21 -10.91 15.12
C THR A 303 -7.33 -12.10 15.51
N VAL A 304 -6.58 -12.64 14.56
CA VAL A 304 -5.60 -13.70 14.84
C VAL A 304 -4.46 -13.10 15.68
N THR A 305 -4.23 -13.66 16.86
CA THR A 305 -3.23 -13.17 17.84
C THR A 305 -2.07 -14.11 18.10
N ALA A 306 -2.13 -15.34 17.58
CA ALA A 306 -1.08 -16.34 17.75
C ALA A 306 -1.12 -17.35 16.61
N VAL A 307 0.00 -18.04 16.40
CA VAL A 307 0.10 -19.24 15.56
C VAL A 307 0.84 -20.33 16.30
N VAL A 308 0.45 -21.56 16.03
CA VAL A 308 1.09 -22.77 16.54
C VAL A 308 1.23 -23.73 15.38
N ARG A 309 2.44 -24.26 15.18
CA ARG A 309 2.67 -25.37 14.25
C ARG A 309 1.99 -26.62 14.80
N ARG A 310 1.10 -27.22 14.01
CA ARG A 310 0.50 -28.53 14.27
C ARG A 310 0.97 -29.47 13.16
N ASP A 311 1.48 -30.63 13.54
CA ASP A 311 2.01 -31.65 12.64
C ASP A 311 3.26 -31.22 11.84
N ASP A 312 3.91 -32.19 11.17
CA ASP A 312 5.12 -32.02 10.34
C ASP A 312 4.82 -31.99 8.84
#